data_AF-A0A132U5S9-F1
#
_entry.id   AF-A0A132U5S9-F1
#
_cell.length_a   1.000
_cell.length_b   1.000
_cell.length_c   1.000
_cell.angle_alpha   90.00
_cell.angle_beta   90.00
_cell.angle_gamma   90.00
#
_symmetry.space_group_name_H-M   'P 1'
#
loop_
_entity.id
_entity.type
_entity.pdbx_description
1 polymer ?
#
loop_
_entity_poly.entity_id
_entity_poly.type
_entity_poly.pdbx_seq_one_letter_code
_entity_poly.pdbx_strand_id
1 'polypeptide(L)' 'MLYYLQEGKIASKREGGEWGTASLPPEFKELVQVCLNQYNGVPEDRQVQPGQWAAFAGYMLDVIDKKAAGDA' A
#
# COMPACT_ATOMS: atom_id res chain seq x y z
N MET A 1 -3.93 6.80 -1.21
CA MET A 1 -5.40 6.61 -1.17
C MET A 1 -5.84 6.02 0.15
N LEU A 2 -5.36 4.83 0.53
CA LEU A 2 -5.76 4.19 1.79
C LEU A 2 -5.49 5.04 3.04
N TYR A 3 -4.32 5.70 3.09
CA TYR A 3 -3.98 6.61 4.19
C TYR A 3 -5.00 7.75 4.36
N TYR A 4 -5.50 8.29 3.25
CA TYR A 4 -6.58 9.28 3.27
C TYR A 4 -7.90 8.67 3.75
N LEU A 5 -8.27 7.49 3.25
CA LEU A 5 -9.52 6.84 3.64
C LEU A 5 -9.56 6.39 5.11
N GLN A 6 -8.40 6.11 5.70
CA GLN A 6 -8.31 5.69 7.11
C GLN A 6 -8.10 6.86 8.07
N GLU A 7 -7.28 7.85 7.70
CA GLU A 7 -6.84 8.91 8.61
C GLU A 7 -7.11 10.34 8.08
N GLY A 8 -7.76 10.50 6.93
CA GLY A 8 -8.10 11.80 6.35
C GLY A 8 -6.90 12.60 5.82
N LYS A 9 -5.69 12.01 5.79
CA LYS A 9 -4.46 12.71 5.41
C LYS A 9 -4.19 12.64 3.91
N ILE A 10 -4.00 13.81 3.30
CA ILE A 10 -3.48 13.94 1.94
C ILE A 10 -1.96 13.79 2.03
N ALA A 11 -1.42 12.73 1.43
CA ALA A 11 -0.01 12.36 1.52
C ALA A 11 0.59 12.21 0.12
N SER A 12 1.89 12.52 0.00
CA SER A 12 2.67 12.18 -1.19
C SER A 12 2.77 10.66 -1.40
N LYS A 13 3.24 10.23 -2.58
CA LYS A 13 3.47 8.80 -2.86
C LYS A 13 4.45 8.17 -1.86
N ARG A 14 5.48 8.93 -1.47
CA ARG A 14 6.48 8.51 -0.48
C ARG A 14 5.86 8.33 0.90
N GLU A 15 5.20 9.37 1.42
CA GLU A 15 4.57 9.32 2.75
C GLU A 15 3.47 8.25 2.81
N GLY A 16 2.72 8.07 1.72
CA GLY A 16 1.76 6.97 1.62
C GLY A 16 2.41 5.58 1.64
N GLY A 17 3.60 5.45 1.05
CA GLY A 17 4.41 4.23 1.13
C GLY A 17 4.96 3.97 2.53
N GLU A 18 5.52 5.00 3.18
CA GLU A 18 6.03 4.94 4.56
C GLU A 18 4.91 4.58 5.55
N TRP A 19 3.73 5.17 5.38
CA TRP A 19 2.56 4.75 6.14
C TRP A 19 2.17 3.31 5.84
N GLY A 20 2.22 2.90 4.57
CA GLY A 20 1.87 1.55 4.16
C GLY A 20 2.74 0.46 4.80
N THR A 21 4.05 0.70 4.93
CA THR A 21 4.96 -0.26 5.60
C THR A 21 4.69 -0.38 7.10
N ALA A 22 4.13 0.65 7.73
CA ALA A 22 3.72 0.62 9.13
C ALA A 22 2.34 -0.01 9.35
N SER A 23 1.36 0.31 8.48
CA SER A 23 -0.06 0.13 8.76
C SER A 23 -0.75 -1.01 8.01
N LEU A 24 -0.16 -1.52 6.92
CA LEU A 24 -0.76 -2.60 6.14
C LEU A 24 -0.60 -3.99 6.79
N PRO A 25 -1.41 -4.99 6.39
CA PRO A 25 -1.19 -6.38 6.77
C PRO A 25 0.25 -6.85 6.47
N PRO A 26 0.86 -7.67 7.34
CA PRO A 26 2.27 -8.09 7.21
C PRO A 26 2.66 -8.62 5.83
N GLU A 27 1.77 -9.35 5.17
CA GLU A 27 1.97 -9.93 3.84
C GLU A 27 2.15 -8.91 2.71
N PHE A 28 1.73 -7.66 2.92
CA PHE A 28 1.87 -6.57 1.95
C PHE A 28 2.96 -5.56 2.32
N LYS A 29 3.43 -5.56 3.57
CA LYS A 29 4.46 -4.62 4.04
C LYS A 29 5.75 -4.73 3.23
N GLU A 30 6.17 -5.96 2.93
CA GLU A 30 7.39 -6.20 2.14
C GLU A 30 7.26 -5.67 0.72
N LEU A 31 6.12 -5.94 0.05
CA LEU A 31 5.84 -5.43 -1.29
C LEU A 31 5.89 -3.90 -1.33
N VAL A 32 5.26 -3.24 -0.36
CA VAL A 32 5.28 -1.77 -0.28
C VAL A 32 6.68 -1.25 0.03
N GLN A 33 7.45 -1.94 0.87
CA GLN A 33 8.84 -1.56 1.15
C GLN A 33 9.72 -1.65 -0.10
N VAL A 34 9.55 -2.69 -0.92
CA VAL A 34 10.24 -2.83 -2.21
C VAL A 34 9.93 -1.64 -3.12
N CYS A 35 8.65 -1.29 -3.27
CA CYS A 35 8.25 -0.13 -4.07
C CYS A 35 8.80 1.20 -3.51
N LEU A 36 8.79 1.36 -2.19
CA LEU A 36 9.28 2.55 -1.51
C LEU A 36 10.80 2.72 -1.69
N ASN A 37 11.56 1.61 -1.61
CA ASN A 37 12.99 1.60 -1.84
C ASN A 37 13.32 2.03 -3.28
N GLN A 38 12.66 1.44 -4.27
CA GLN A 38 12.83 1.83 -5.68
C GLN A 38 12.47 3.30 -5.91
N TYR A 39 11.36 3.78 -5.32
CA TYR A 39 10.96 5.18 -5.41
C TYR A 39 11.99 6.14 -4.80
N ASN A 40 12.65 5.72 -3.72
CA ASN A 40 13.70 6.50 -3.04
C ASN A 40 15.09 6.35 -3.68
N GLY A 41 15.23 5.59 -4.77
CA GLY A 41 16.51 5.32 -5.41
C GLY A 41 17.43 4.42 -4.58
N VAL A 42 16.88 3.65 -3.64
CA VAL A 42 17.61 2.65 -2.85
C VAL A 42 17.73 1.36 -3.67
N PRO A 43 18.93 0.75 -3.77
CA PRO A 43 19.10 -0.55 -4.42
C PRO A 43 18.13 -1.59 -3.84
N GLU A 44 17.47 -2.33 -4.72
CA GLU A 44 16.42 -3.28 -4.33
C GLU A 44 16.45 -4.50 -5.26
N ASP A 45 16.99 -5.61 -4.72
CA ASP A 45 17.19 -6.86 -5.46
C ASP A 45 16.07 -7.87 -5.22
N ARG A 46 15.15 -7.59 -4.27
CA ARG A 46 14.04 -8.49 -3.98
C ARG A 46 13.04 -8.49 -5.12
N GLN A 47 12.66 -9.68 -5.56
CA GLN A 47 11.63 -9.88 -6.55
C GLN A 47 10.28 -10.12 -5.91
N VAL A 48 9.31 -9.26 -6.24
CA VAL A 48 7.91 -9.46 -5.87
C VAL A 48 7.26 -10.36 -6.90
N GLN A 49 6.68 -11.46 -6.44
CA GLN A 49 6.05 -12.46 -7.30
C GLN A 49 4.77 -11.91 -7.93
N PRO A 50 4.44 -12.30 -9.18
CA PRO A 50 3.20 -11.91 -9.86
C PRO A 50 1.93 -12.02 -8.99
N GLY A 51 1.82 -13.10 -8.22
CA GLY A 51 0.67 -13.32 -7.32
C GLY A 51 0.55 -12.30 -6.19
N GLN A 52 1.67 -11.74 -5.69
CA GLN A 52 1.65 -10.74 -4.63
C GLN A 52 1.08 -9.40 -5.12
N TRP A 53 1.35 -9.02 -6.37
CA TRP A 53 0.76 -7.82 -6.99
C TRP A 53 -0.77 -7.93 -7.08
N ALA A 54 -1.26 -9.08 -7.57
CA ALA A 54 -2.69 -9.32 -7.71
C ALA A 54 -3.40 -9.37 -6.34
N ALA A 55 -2.78 -10.05 -5.36
CA ALA A 55 -3.31 -10.10 -4.00
C ALA A 55 -3.37 -8.71 -3.35
N PHE A 56 -2.32 -7.90 -3.52
CA PHE A 56 -2.28 -6.53 -2.99
C PHE A 56 -3.33 -5.63 -3.66
N ALA A 57 -3.49 -5.71 -4.98
CA ALA A 57 -4.52 -4.97 -5.70
C ALA A 57 -5.92 -5.36 -5.24
N GLY A 58 -6.19 -6.67 -5.10
CA GLY A 58 -7.46 -7.18 -4.59
C GLY A 58 -7.77 -6.70 -3.18
N TYR A 59 -6.79 -6.74 -2.28
CA TYR A 59 -6.92 -6.19 -0.93
C TYR A 59 -7.24 -4.69 -0.96
N MET A 60 -6.50 -3.90 -1.73
CA MET A 60 -6.70 -2.45 -1.80
C MET A 60 -8.09 -2.10 -2.31
N LEU A 61 -8.58 -2.79 -3.34
CA LEU A 61 -9.92 -2.60 -3.88
C LEU A 61 -11.00 -2.97 -2.85
N ASP A 62 -10.89 -4.13 -2.20
CA ASP A 62 -11.85 -4.56 -1.17
C ASP A 62 -11.96 -3.55 -0.02
N VAL A 63 -10.82 -3.00 0.46
CA VAL A 63 -10.86 -1.98 1.52
C VAL A 63 -11.46 -0.66 1.03
N ILE A 64 -11.14 -0.23 -0.19
CA ILE A 64 -11.72 0.99 -0.78
C ILE A 64 -13.23 0.83 -0.94
N ASP A 65 -13.69 -0.28 -1.50
CA ASP A 65 -15.09 -0.55 -1.76
C ASP A 65 -15.89 -0.66 -0.46
N LYS A 66 -15.34 -1.34 0.56
CA LYS A 66 -15.95 -1.38 1.90
C LYS A 66 -16.07 0.01 2.54
N LYS A 67 -15.12 0.91 2.30
CA LYS A 67 -15.22 2.28 2.77
C LYS A 67 -16.22 3.11 1.98
N ALA A 68 -16.27 2.94 0.65
CA ALA A 68 -17.27 3.60 -0.18
C ALA A 68 -18.71 3.12 0.11
N ALA A 69 -18.88 1.85 0.48
CA ALA A 69 -20.18 1.27 0.85
C ALA A 69 -20.59 1.57 2.30
N GLY A 70 -19.68 2.09 3.13
CA GLY A 70 -19.87 2.35 4.56
C GLY A 70 -20.11 3.81 4.94
N ASP A 71 -20.22 4.72 3.96
CA ASP A 71 -20.69 6.10 4.17
C ASP A 71 -22.20 6.18 3.83
N ALA A 72 -23.02 5.58 4.70
CA ALA A 72 -24.46 5.81 4.82
C ALA A 72 -24.86 5.90 6.30
#